data_AF-A0A2D7IF79-F1
#
_entry.id   AF-A0A2D7IF79-F1
#
_cell.length_a   1.000
_cell.length_b   1.000
_cell.length_c   1.000
_cell.angle_alpha   90.00
_cell.angle_beta   90.00
_cell.angle_gamma   90.00
#
_symmetry.space_group_name_H-M   'P 1'
#
loop_
_entity.id
_entity.type
_entity.pdbx_description
1 polymer ?
#
loop_
_entity_poly.entity_id
_entity_poly.type
_entity_poly.pdbx_seq_one_letter_code
_entity_poly.pdbx_strand_id
1 'polypeptide(L)'
;MRDKIIQQVVNKIQSRSDVGFKKYGVTLYDDDQPLDAWLNHIQEELMDAVNYIEKARMSLREEIEECYLQDVKNIEVTDPETISAYPEPDYGNMWTTNHT
;
A
#
# COMPACT_ATOMS: atom_id res chain seq x y z
N MET A 1 -0.87 5.10 -28.24
CA MET A 1 0.03 3.95 -27.98
C MET A 1 -0.72 2.63 -28.19
N ARG A 2 -0.02 1.53 -28.50
CA ARG A 2 -0.63 0.22 -28.83
C ARG A 2 -1.19 -0.50 -27.60
N ASP A 3 -0.45 -0.49 -26.50
CA ASP A 3 -0.86 -1.08 -25.24
C ASP A 3 -1.77 -0.10 -24.46
N LYS A 4 -3.01 -0.52 -24.20
CA LYS A 4 -4.00 0.31 -23.50
C LYS A 4 -3.71 0.45 -22.01
N ILE A 5 -3.15 -0.58 -21.36
CA ILE A 5 -2.81 -0.54 -19.93
C ILE A 5 -1.68 0.45 -19.72
N ILE A 6 -0.61 0.33 -20.50
CA ILE A 6 0.51 1.26 -20.39
C ILE A 6 0.05 2.69 -20.73
N GLN A 7 -0.89 2.88 -21.68
CA GLN A 7 -1.40 4.22 -22.01
C GLN A 7 -2.12 4.85 -20.82
N GLN A 8 -2.91 4.06 -20.09
CA GLN A 8 -3.58 4.52 -18.88
C GLN A 8 -2.58 4.93 -17.79
N VAL A 9 -1.50 4.16 -17.62
CA VAL A 9 -0.42 4.51 -16.66
C VAL A 9 0.27 5.81 -17.06
N VAL A 10 0.64 5.97 -18.33
CA VAL A 10 1.24 7.22 -18.85
C VAL A 10 0.32 8.41 -18.62
N ASN A 11 -0.99 8.25 -18.87
CA ASN A 11 -1.96 9.32 -18.64
C ASN A 11 -2.05 9.69 -17.15
N LYS A 12 -2.01 8.71 -16.24
CA LYS A 12 -1.98 8.97 -14.79
C LYS A 12 -0.72 9.75 -14.38
N ILE A 13 0.45 9.39 -14.92
CA ILE A 13 1.70 10.10 -14.66
C ILE A 13 1.60 11.56 -15.13
N GLN A 14 1.09 11.79 -16.35
CA GLN A 14 0.88 13.14 -16.87
C GLN A 14 -0.08 13.96 -16.00
N SER A 15 -1.24 13.39 -15.62
CA SER A 15 -2.19 14.08 -14.75
C SER A 15 -1.60 14.41 -13.38
N ARG A 16 -0.76 13.53 -12.82
CA ARG A 16 -0.04 13.79 -11.57
C ARG A 16 0.95 14.94 -11.72
N SER A 17 1.67 14.99 -12.83
CA SER A 17 2.58 16.10 -13.17
C SER A 17 1.83 17.44 -13.25
N ASP A 18 0.65 17.47 -13.89
CA ASP A 18 -0.16 18.69 -13.99
C ASP A 18 -0.64 19.19 -12.62
N VAL A 19 -1.03 18.27 -11.73
CA VAL A 19 -1.42 18.60 -10.35
C VAL A 19 -0.22 19.14 -9.56
N GLY A 20 0.95 18.52 -9.71
CA GLY A 20 2.19 19.00 -9.11
C GLY A 20 2.53 20.41 -9.59
N PHE A 21 2.53 20.64 -10.91
CA PHE A 21 2.80 21.95 -11.48
C PHE A 21 1.81 23.02 -10.99
N LYS A 22 0.51 22.70 -10.91
CA LYS A 22 -0.49 23.63 -10.33
C LYS A 22 -0.23 23.95 -8.86
N LYS A 23 0.33 23.02 -8.09
CA LYS A 23 0.61 23.19 -6.66
C LYS A 23 1.89 24.00 -6.42
N TYR A 24 2.96 23.71 -7.17
CA TYR A 24 4.30 24.25 -6.92
C TYR A 24 4.72 25.35 -7.91
N GLY A 25 4.05 25.47 -9.06
CA GLY A 25 4.33 26.48 -10.08
C GLY A 25 5.60 26.21 -10.91
N VAL A 26 6.27 25.07 -10.71
CA VAL A 26 7.52 24.69 -11.37
C VAL A 26 7.44 23.22 -11.83
N THR A 27 8.14 22.91 -12.92
CA THR A 27 8.27 21.52 -13.39
C THR A 27 9.41 20.84 -12.64
N LEU A 28 9.38 19.51 -12.53
CA LEU A 28 10.49 18.76 -11.90
C LEU A 28 11.84 19.00 -12.58
N TYR A 29 11.84 19.32 -13.88
CA TYR A 29 13.06 19.60 -14.64
C TYR A 29 13.64 20.99 -14.32
N ASP A 30 12.76 21.98 -14.08
CA ASP A 30 13.14 23.37 -13.82
C ASP A 30 13.30 23.66 -12.31
N ASP A 31 12.95 22.72 -11.44
CA ASP A 31 13.05 22.87 -9.99
C ASP A 31 14.52 22.71 -9.54
N ASP A 32 15.05 23.77 -8.91
CA ASP A 32 16.45 23.89 -8.50
C ASP A 32 16.71 23.52 -7.03
N GLN A 33 15.75 22.81 -6.41
CA GLN A 33 15.91 22.30 -5.05
C GLN A 33 17.19 21.48 -4.85
N PRO A 34 17.80 21.56 -3.64
CA PRO A 34 18.99 20.78 -3.32
C PRO A 34 18.68 19.28 -3.29
N LEU A 35 19.69 18.45 -3.55
CA LEU A 35 19.56 16.99 -3.54
C LEU A 35 18.88 16.46 -2.27
N ASP A 36 19.23 16.99 -1.10
CA ASP A 36 18.66 16.57 0.19
C ASP A 36 17.14 16.79 0.25
N ALA A 37 16.60 17.82 -0.40
CA ALA A 37 15.15 18.02 -0.47
C ALA A 37 14.49 16.91 -1.28
N TRP A 38 15.07 16.56 -2.44
CA TRP A 38 14.59 15.43 -3.25
C TRP A 38 14.64 14.10 -2.52
N LEU A 39 15.73 13.86 -1.79
CA LEU A 39 15.92 12.65 -0.98
C LEU A 39 14.89 12.57 0.16
N ASN A 40 14.61 13.68 0.83
CA ASN A 40 13.57 13.73 1.86
C ASN A 40 12.18 13.48 1.27
N HIS A 41 11.83 14.13 0.15
CA HIS A 41 10.54 13.92 -0.50
C HIS A 41 10.31 12.46 -0.90
N ILE A 42 11.31 11.80 -1.52
CA ILE A 42 11.15 10.39 -1.86
C ILE A 42 11.11 9.48 -0.63
N GLN A 43 11.82 9.82 0.45
CA GLN A 43 11.75 9.07 1.71
C GLN A 43 10.33 9.14 2.31
N GLU A 44 9.71 10.33 2.34
CA GLU A 44 8.34 10.52 2.80
C GLU A 44 7.34 9.73 1.94
N GLU A 45 7.45 9.80 0.61
CA GLU A 45 6.58 9.05 -0.31
C GLU A 45 6.74 7.53 -0.17
N LEU A 46 7.95 7.04 0.11
CA LEU A 46 8.19 5.62 0.38
C LEU A 46 7.59 5.18 1.73
N MET A 47 7.61 6.03 2.76
CA MET A 47 6.90 5.75 4.01
C MET A 47 5.39 5.67 3.79
N ASP A 48 4.82 6.57 3.00
CA ASP A 48 3.40 6.52 2.62
C ASP A 48 3.05 5.24 1.84
N ALA A 49 3.94 4.79 0.95
CA ALA A 49 3.77 3.51 0.26
C ALA A 49 3.72 2.32 1.24
N VAL A 50 4.59 2.29 2.25
CA VAL A 50 4.56 1.26 3.32
C VAL A 50 3.23 1.33 4.09
N ASN A 51 2.77 2.52 4.45
CA ASN A 51 1.48 2.71 5.12
C ASN A 51 0.31 2.17 4.28
N TYR A 52 0.31 2.42 2.96
CA TYR A 52 -0.72 1.87 2.07
C TYR A 52 -0.69 0.34 1.98
N ILE A 53 0.49 -0.27 1.99
CA ILE A 53 0.62 -1.73 2.01
C ILE A 53 0.02 -2.30 3.31
N GLU A 54 0.34 -1.71 4.47
CA GLU A 54 -0.22 -2.17 5.74
C GLU A 54 -1.74 -1.99 5.79
N LYS A 55 -2.27 -0.86 5.31
CA LYS A 55 -3.72 -0.68 5.23
C LYS A 55 -4.37 -1.70 4.29
N ALA A 56 -3.77 -1.99 3.14
CA ALA A 56 -4.28 -3.00 2.22
C ALA A 56 -4.27 -4.41 2.84
N ARG A 57 -3.23 -4.76 3.60
CA ARG A 57 -3.16 -6.03 4.34
C ARG A 57 -4.25 -6.11 5.41
N MET A 58 -4.47 -5.03 6.16
CA MET A 58 -5.55 -4.96 7.16
C MET A 58 -6.92 -5.12 6.50
N SER A 59 -7.20 -4.36 5.44
CA SER A 59 -8.49 -4.44 4.74
C SER A 59 -8.73 -5.80 4.11
N LEU A 60 -7.69 -6.44 3.55
CA LEU A 60 -7.82 -7.81 3.05
C LEU A 60 -8.16 -8.80 4.18
N ARG A 61 -7.58 -8.65 5.38
CA ARG A 61 -7.90 -9.50 6.52
C ARG A 61 -9.32 -9.30 7.01
N GLU A 62 -9.76 -8.04 7.12
CA GLU A 62 -11.13 -7.68 7.50
C GLU A 62 -12.14 -8.31 6.52
N GLU A 63 -11.93 -8.13 5.20
CA GLU A 63 -12.79 -8.70 4.16
C GLU A 63 -12.86 -10.23 4.24
N ILE A 64 -11.72 -10.86 4.45
CA ILE A 64 -11.61 -12.30 4.61
C ILE A 64 -12.35 -12.75 5.87
N GLU A 65 -12.07 -12.16 7.05
CA GLU A 65 -12.72 -12.49 8.32
C GLU A 65 -14.24 -12.34 8.25
N GLU A 66 -14.74 -11.29 7.59
CA GLU A 66 -16.16 -11.10 7.33
C GLU A 66 -16.75 -12.26 6.51
N CYS A 67 -16.06 -12.76 5.49
CA CYS A 67 -16.50 -13.95 4.74
C CYS A 67 -16.58 -15.19 5.65
N TYR A 68 -15.58 -15.42 6.51
CA TYR A 68 -15.60 -16.57 7.43
C TYR A 68 -16.75 -16.48 8.44
N LEU A 69 -17.01 -15.30 9.00
CA LEU A 69 -18.13 -15.10 9.93
C LEU A 69 -19.49 -15.34 9.26
N GLN A 70 -19.64 -15.01 7.97
CA GLN A 70 -20.85 -15.33 7.22
C GLN A 70 -21.00 -16.83 6.97
N ASP A 71 -19.93 -17.51 6.57
CA ASP A 71 -19.94 -18.95 6.37
C ASP A 71 -20.28 -19.69 7.67
N VAL A 72 -19.72 -19.26 8.82
CA VAL A 72 -20.05 -19.80 10.15
C VAL A 72 -21.50 -19.54 10.54
N LYS A 73 -22.07 -18.37 10.24
CA LYS A 73 -23.51 -18.08 10.48
C LYS A 73 -24.43 -18.93 9.62
N ASN A 74 -24.00 -19.30 8.42
CA ASN A 74 -24.75 -20.12 7.48
C ASN A 74 -24.67 -21.62 7.80
N ILE A 75 -23.67 -22.04 8.57
CA ILE A 75 -23.53 -23.38 9.14
C ILE A 75 -24.12 -23.33 10.56
N GLU A 76 -25.44 -23.49 10.70
CA GLU A 76 -25.97 -23.88 12.00
C GLU A 76 -25.36 -25.27 12.33
N VAL A 77 -24.36 -25.38 13.22
CA VAL A 77 -24.09 -26.52 14.15
C VAL A 77 -22.67 -26.48 14.78
N THR A 78 -22.70 -26.51 16.12
CA THR A 78 -21.79 -27.08 17.14
C THR A 78 -20.25 -26.95 17.03
N ASP A 79 -19.70 -26.34 18.07
CA ASP A 79 -18.32 -26.40 18.58
C ASP A 79 -17.37 -25.26 18.16
N PRO A 80 -17.19 -24.23 19.02
CA PRO A 80 -16.34 -23.08 18.77
C PRO A 80 -14.84 -23.40 18.66
N GLU A 81 -14.38 -24.59 19.02
CA GLU A 81 -12.97 -24.99 18.94
C GLU A 81 -12.49 -25.34 17.52
N THR A 82 -13.41 -25.50 16.54
CA THR A 82 -13.05 -25.81 15.14
C THR A 82 -12.74 -24.57 14.29
N ILE A 83 -12.88 -23.37 14.86
CA ILE A 83 -12.67 -22.11 14.16
C ILE A 83 -11.18 -21.79 14.10
N SER A 84 -10.53 -22.15 12.99
CA SER A 84 -9.15 -21.74 12.68
C SER A 84 -9.11 -20.23 12.43
N ALA A 85 -8.66 -19.45 13.41
CA ALA A 85 -8.42 -18.02 13.25
C ALA A 85 -7.32 -17.74 12.20
N TYR A 86 -7.40 -16.59 11.52
CA TYR A 86 -6.27 -16.12 10.72
C TYR A 86 -5.08 -15.90 11.65
N PRO A 87 -3.92 -16.52 11.36
CA PRO A 87 -2.74 -16.31 12.19
C PRO A 87 -2.32 -14.84 12.10
N GLU A 88 -2.17 -14.20 13.25
CA GLU A 88 -1.61 -12.87 13.32
C GLU A 88 -0.17 -12.88 12.75
N PRO A 89 0.23 -11.83 12.01
CA PRO A 89 1.54 -11.74 11.43
C PRO A 89 2.52 -11.47 12.57
N ASP A 90 3.46 -12.40 12.76
CA ASP A 90 4.52 -12.24 13.74
C ASP A 90 5.52 -11.17 13.24
N TYR A 91 5.34 -9.93 13.71
CA TYR A 91 6.25 -8.83 13.43
C TYR A 91 7.55 -8.89 14.26
N GLY A 92 7.69 -9.84 15.20
CA GLY A 92 8.78 -9.87 16.18
C GLY A 92 10.17 -10.21 15.60
N ASN A 93 10.23 -10.82 14.41
CA ASN A 93 11.45 -11.47 13.92
C ASN A 93 11.96 -10.94 12.55
N MET A 94 11.36 -9.88 11.99
CA MET A 94 11.66 -9.46 10.61
C MET A 94 12.87 -8.53 10.45
N TRP A 95 13.41 -7.96 11.54
CA TRP A 95 14.45 -6.92 11.49
C TRP A 95 15.81 -7.29 12.12
N THR A 96 16.01 -8.54 12.54
CA THR A 96 17.27 -8.99 13.20
C THR A 96 18.07 -9.95 12.33
N THR A 97 18.37 -9.60 11.07
CA THR A 97 19.51 -10.24 10.40
C THR A 97 20.77 -9.49 10.79
N ASN A 98 21.35 -9.91 11.92
CA ASN A 98 22.70 -9.51 12.32
C ASN A 98 23.66 -9.84 11.17
N HIS A 99 24.03 -8.85 10.37
CA HIS A 99 25.16 -8.95 9.47
C HIS A 99 26.41 -8.90 10.34
N THR A 100 26.99 -10.09 10.55
CA THR A 100 28.36 -10.23 11.08
C THR A 100 29.30 -10.46 9.91
#